data_AF-A0A2G6DZG6-F1
#
_entry.id   AF-A0A2G6DZG6-F1
#
_cell.length_a   1.000
_cell.length_b   1.000
_cell.length_c   1.000
_cell.angle_alpha   90.00
_cell.angle_beta   90.00
_cell.angle_gamma   90.00
#
_symmetry.space_group_name_H-M   'P 1'
#
loop_
_entity.id
_entity.type
_entity.pdbx_description
1 polymer ?
#
loop_
_entity_poly.entity_id
_entity_poly.type
_entity_poly.pdbx_seq_one_letter_code
_entity_poly.pdbx_strand_id
1 'polypeptide(L)' 'MSQSAFAGLLGVSMRTLQDWEQGRREPQGPAIALLRIAEQCPEVFSQLH' A
#
# COMPACT_ATOMS: atom_id res chain seq x y z
N MET A 1 -9.63 1.29 -6.83
CA MET A 1 -8.28 1.91 -6.79
C MET A 1 -7.33 1.07 -7.62
N SER A 2 -6.47 1.67 -8.44
CA SER A 2 -5.43 0.94 -9.18
C SER A 2 -4.24 0.60 -8.27
N GLN A 3 -3.46 -0.42 -8.61
CA GLN A 3 -2.18 -0.73 -7.92
C GLN A 3 -1.23 0.47 -7.92
N SER A 4 -1.19 1.26 -9.00
CA SER A 4 -0.32 2.44 -9.09
C SER A 4 -0.72 3.54 -8.09
N ALA A 5 -2.02 3.79 -7.93
CA ALA A 5 -2.52 4.74 -6.95
C ALA A 5 -2.22 4.25 -5.52
N PHE A 6 -2.47 2.98 -5.23
CA PHE A 6 -2.18 2.41 -3.91
C PHE A 6 -0.70 2.42 -3.56
N ALA A 7 0.16 2.10 -4.53
CA ALA A 7 1.61 2.17 -4.35
C ALA A 7 2.06 3.62 -4.05
N GLY A 8 1.50 4.60 -4.76
CA GLY A 8 1.76 6.02 -4.50
C GLY A 8 1.35 6.44 -3.08
N LEU A 9 0.20 5.96 -2.60
CA LEU A 9 -0.30 6.21 -1.25
C LEU A 9 0.60 5.62 -0.16
N LEU A 10 1.16 4.43 -0.41
CA LEU A 10 2.12 3.79 0.48
C LEU A 10 3.54 4.37 0.36
N GLY A 11 3.77 5.29 -0.58
CA GLY A 11 5.10 5.85 -0.85
C GLY A 11 6.09 4.83 -1.42
N VAL A 12 5.60 3.80 -2.12
CA VAL A 12 6.43 2.74 -2.71
C VAL A 12 6.22 2.64 -4.22
N SER A 13 7.15 1.99 -4.91
CA SER A 13 6.98 1.71 -6.33
C SER A 13 5.87 0.66 -6.57
N MET A 14 5.20 0.71 -7.72
CA MET A 14 4.25 -0.32 -8.13
C MET A 14 4.87 -1.73 -8.12
N ARG A 15 6.15 -1.84 -8.49
CA ARG A 15 6.92 -3.09 -8.44
C ARG A 15 7.06 -3.61 -7.00
N THR A 16 7.37 -2.74 -6.04
CA THR A 16 7.48 -3.11 -4.63
C THR A 16 6.17 -3.69 -4.10
N LEU A 17 5.05 -3.05 -4.42
CA LEU A 17 3.72 -3.54 -4.05
C LEU A 17 3.44 -4.91 -4.67
N GLN A 18 3.73 -5.10 -5.96
CA GLN A 18 3.55 -6.38 -6.64
C GLN A 18 4.42 -7.50 -6.06
N ASP A 19 5.64 -7.19 -5.63
CA ASP A 19 6.51 -8.17 -4.97
C ASP A 19 5.95 -8.62 -3.62
N TRP A 20 5.24 -7.73 -2.90
CA TRP A 20 4.52 -8.09 -1.67
C TRP A 20 3.31 -8.97 -1.94
N GLU A 21 2.44 -8.56 -2.87
CA GLU A 21 1.22 -9.31 -3.21
C GLU A 21 1.53 -10.72 -3.75
N GLN A 22 2.67 -10.87 -4.43
CA GLN A 22 3.12 -12.16 -4.98
C GLN A 22 4.02 -12.94 -4.02
N GLY A 23 4.20 -12.47 -2.77
CA GLY A 23 5.00 -13.15 -1.75
C GLY A 23 6.49 -13.25 -2.06
N ARG A 24 7.00 -12.47 -3.02
CA ARG A 24 8.45 -12.41 -3.33
C ARG A 24 9.23 -11.61 -2.29
N ARG A 25 8.56 -10.67 -1.63
CA ARG A 25 9.08 -9.85 -0.54
C ARG A 25 7.98 -9.62 0.49
N GLU A 26 8.38 -9.19 1.68
CA GLU A 26 7.44 -8.77 2.71
C GLU A 26 7.57 -7.26 2.97
N PRO A 27 6.47 -6.57 3.33
CA PRO A 27 6.53 -5.19 3.79
C PRO A 27 7.32 -5.11 5.09
N GLN A 28 8.09 -4.04 5.27
CA GLN A 28 8.92 -3.83 6.46
C GLN A 28 8.79 -2.40 7.00
N GLY A 29 9.07 -2.24 8.29
CA GLY A 29 9.11 -0.92 8.92
C GLY A 29 7.79 -0.15 8.80
N PRO A 30 7.81 1.15 8.42
CA PRO A 30 6.61 1.98 8.31
C PRO A 30 5.53 1.43 7.36
N ALA A 31 5.91 0.66 6.35
CA ALA A 31 4.95 0.08 5.41
C ALA A 31 3.94 -0.85 6.08
N ILE A 32 4.33 -1.59 7.12
CA ILE A 32 3.43 -2.46 7.88
C ILE A 32 2.34 -1.63 8.58
N ALA A 33 2.72 -0.50 9.17
CA ALA A 33 1.77 0.40 9.82
C ALA A 33 0.79 1.02 8.81
N LEU A 34 1.29 1.44 7.65
CA LEU A 34 0.46 1.99 6.58
C LEU A 34 -0.52 0.95 6.01
N LEU A 35 -0.09 -0.30 5.83
CA LEU A 35 -0.98 -1.39 5.42
C LEU A 35 -2.08 -1.67 6.46
N ARG A 36 -1.77 -1.60 7.77
CA ARG A 36 -2.78 -1.75 8.83
C ARG A 36 -3.78 -0.59 8.82
N ILE A 37 -3.33 0.64 8.63
CA ILE A 37 -4.22 1.80 8.49
C ILE A 37 -5.09 1.63 7.25
N ALA A 38 -4.52 1.14 6.15
CA ALA A 38 -5.24 0.87 4.92
C ALA A 38 -6.39 -0.14 5.10
N GLU A 39 -6.15 -1.19 5.91
CA GLU A 39 -7.18 -2.19 6.26
C GLU A 39 -8.25 -1.62 7.20
N GLN A 40 -7.86 -0.81 8.18
CA GLN A 40 -8.77 -0.33 9.24
C GLN A 40 -9.63 0.87 8.81
N CYS A 41 -9.10 1.71 7.93
CA CYS A 41 -9.75 2.94 7.48
C CYS A 41 -9.70 3.04 5.94
N PRO A 42 -10.40 2.15 5.21
CA PRO A 42 -10.40 2.16 3.74
C PRO A 42 -10.87 3.50 3.15
N GLU A 43 -11.68 4.27 3.89
CA GLU A 43 -12.14 5.61 3.54
C GLU A 43 -11.03 6.66 3.47
N VAL A 44 -9.86 6.45 4.09
CA VAL A 44 -8.67 7.31 3.94
C VAL A 44 -8.32 7.48 2.46
N PHE A 45 -8.54 6.44 1.65
CA PHE A 45 -8.24 6.47 0.22
C PHE A 45 -9.33 7.14 -0.62
N SER A 46 -10.53 7.34 -0.07
CA SER A 46 -11.60 8.11 -0.73
C SER A 46 -11.42 9.62 -0.59
N GLN A 47 -10.55 10.07 0.32
CA GLN A 47 -10.31 11.50 0.60
C GLN A 47 -9.10 12.07 -0.13
N LEU A 48 -8.28 11.21 -0.74
CA LEU A 48 -7.10 11.60 -1.52
C LEU A 48 -7.54 11.78 -2.99
N HIS A 49 -8.11 12.95 -3.28
CA HIS A 49 -8.42 13.41 -4.63
C HIS A 49 -7.21 14.08 -5.27
#